data_AF-C8PTL8-F1
#
_entry.id   AF-C8PTL8-F1
#
_cell.length_a   1.000
_cell.length_b   1.000
_cell.length_c   1.000
_cell.angle_alpha   90.00
_cell.angle_beta   90.00
_cell.angle_gamma   90.00
#
_symmetry.space_group_name_H-M   'P 1'
#
loop_
_entity.id
_entity.type
_entity.pdbx_description
1 polymer ?
#
loop_
_entity_poly.entity_id
_entity_poly.type
_entity_poly.pdbx_seq_one_letter_code
_entity_poly.pdbx_strand_id
1 'polypeptide(L)' 'MKTLHCDICKKELVNPIAGRTYWHIREYDICEACKDTIEGKIRPIVRQHAPYSQDWYEDQFISLIEKGVAARHP' A
#
# COMPACT_ATOMS: atom_id res chain seq x y z
N MET A 1 -21.61 0.48 12.82
CA MET A 1 -20.23 0.91 12.51
C MET A 1 -19.89 0.37 11.14
N LYS A 2 -19.34 1.19 10.23
CA LYS A 2 -18.85 0.67 8.94
C LYS A 2 -17.55 -0.08 9.20
N THR A 3 -17.48 -1.35 8.82
CA THR A 3 -16.26 -2.15 8.90
C THR A 3 -15.34 -1.76 7.76
N LEU A 4 -14.13 -1.30 8.09
CA LEU A 4 -13.12 -0.92 7.11
C LEU A 4 -12.37 -2.19 6.67
N HIS A 5 -12.08 -2.32 5.39
CA HIS A 5 -11.37 -3.47 4.84
C HIS A 5 -10.12 -3.00 4.11
N CYS A 6 -9.05 -3.79 4.17
CA CYS A 6 -7.87 -3.52 3.36
C CYS A 6 -8.18 -3.77 1.88
N ASP A 7 -7.93 -2.80 1.01
CA ASP A 7 -8.21 -2.92 -0.42
C ASP A 7 -7.38 -3.98 -1.12
N ILE A 8 -6.19 -4.28 -0.60
CA ILE A 8 -5.32 -5.32 -1.15
C ILE A 8 -5.76 -6.69 -0.65
N CYS A 9 -5.82 -6.91 0.67
CA CYS A 9 -6.05 -8.26 1.20
C CYS A 9 -7.51 -8.59 1.51
N LYS A 10 -8.42 -7.62 1.41
CA LYS A 10 -9.85 -7.72 1.72
C LYS A 10 -10.17 -8.18 3.16
N LYS A 11 -9.16 -8.25 4.03
CA LYS A 11 -9.35 -8.52 5.46
C LYS A 11 -9.91 -7.28 6.15
N GLU A 12 -10.76 -7.51 7.15
CA GLU A 12 -11.26 -6.46 8.03
C GLU A 12 -10.11 -5.83 8.83
N LEU A 13 -10.13 -4.50 8.92
CA LEU A 13 -9.21 -3.71 9.73
C LEU A 13 -9.78 -3.61 11.15
N VAL A 14 -9.24 -4.43 12.05
CA VAL A 14 -9.64 -4.45 13.47
C VAL A 14 -8.97 -3.27 14.19
N ASN A 15 -9.77 -2.46 14.91
CA ASN A 15 -9.32 -1.23 15.57
C ASN A 15 -8.55 -0.29 14.61
N PRO A 16 -9.22 0.24 13.57
CA PRO A 16 -8.57 1.06 12.56
C PRO A 16 -8.14 2.41 13.16
N ILE A 17 -6.83 2.62 13.23
CA ILE A 17 -6.16 3.86 13.64
C ILE A 17 -5.27 4.29 12.46
N ALA A 18 -5.65 5.38 11.80
CA ALA A 18 -4.94 5.87 10.63
C ALA A 18 -3.48 6.21 10.96
N GLY A 19 -2.56 5.79 10.09
CA GLY A 19 -1.11 5.96 10.29
C GLY A 19 -0.49 5.00 11.30
N ARG A 20 -1.28 4.10 11.91
CA ARG A 20 -0.80 3.12 12.91
C ARG A 20 -1.17 1.69 12.58
N THR A 21 -2.46 1.38 12.43
CA THR A 21 -2.94 0.02 12.10
C THR A 21 -3.39 -0.10 10.64
N TYR A 22 -3.67 1.03 9.99
CA TYR A 22 -3.92 1.12 8.56
C TYR A 22 -3.47 2.48 8.02
N TRP A 23 -3.31 2.57 6.70
CA TRP A 23 -2.94 3.78 5.99
C TRP A 23 -3.98 4.04 4.90
N HIS A 24 -4.47 5.28 4.86
CA HIS A 24 -5.28 5.78 3.77
C HIS A 24 -4.35 6.48 2.78
N ILE A 25 -4.21 5.91 1.59
CA ILE A 25 -3.25 6.33 0.55
C ILE A 25 -4.03 6.58 -0.72
N ARG A 26 -4.23 7.85 -1.06
CA ARG A 26 -5.20 8.30 -2.08
C ARG A 26 -6.59 7.73 -1.77
N GLU A 27 -7.14 6.86 -2.63
CA GLU A 27 -8.42 6.18 -2.45
C GLU A 27 -8.34 4.83 -1.74
N TYR A 28 -7.13 4.36 -1.39
CA TYR A 28 -6.92 3.00 -0.87
C TYR A 28 -6.73 2.97 0.64
N ASP A 29 -7.45 2.07 1.30
CA ASP A 29 -7.22 1.68 2.68
C ASP A 29 -6.36 0.42 2.76
N ILE A 30 -5.18 0.53 3.37
CA ILE A 30 -4.18 -0.54 3.37
C ILE A 30 -3.81 -0.92 4.80
N CYS A 31 -3.88 -2.21 5.13
CA CYS A 31 -3.39 -2.71 6.42
C CYS A 31 -1.85 -2.66 6.51
N GLU A 32 -1.34 -2.63 7.73
CA GLU A 32 0.10 -2.66 8.04
C GLU A 32 0.86 -3.73 7.23
N ALA A 33 0.41 -4.99 7.31
CA ALA A 33 1.08 -6.09 6.63
C ALA A 33 1.18 -5.91 5.09
N CYS A 34 0.14 -5.35 4.47
CA CYS A 34 0.16 -5.09 3.02
C CYS A 34 1.07 -3.91 2.68
N LYS A 35 1.06 -2.86 3.50
CA LYS A 35 1.98 -1.72 3.34
C LYS A 35 3.43 -2.16 3.48
N ASP A 36 3.77 -2.93 4.51
CA ASP A 36 5.12 -3.44 4.74
C ASP A 36 5.60 -4.33 3.58
N THR A 37 4.69 -5.12 3.01
CA THR A 37 4.99 -5.93 1.82
C THR A 37 5.32 -5.04 0.62
N ILE A 38 4.58 -3.95 0.40
CA ILE A 38 4.85 -2.98 -0.68
C ILE A 38 6.19 -2.28 -0.44
N GLU A 39 6.45 -1.82 0.80
CA GLU A 39 7.72 -1.19 1.15
C GLU A 39 8.91 -2.15 0.98
N GLY A 40 8.74 -3.43 1.31
CA GLY A 40 9.74 -4.46 1.06
C GLY A 40 10.05 -4.62 -0.43
N LYS A 41 9.04 -4.51 -1.31
CA LYS A 41 9.20 -4.57 -2.76
C LYS A 41 9.82 -3.31 -3.35
N ILE A 42 9.49 -2.13 -2.84
CA ILE A 42 9.96 -0.85 -3.41
C ILE A 42 11.40 -0.54 -3.03
N ARG A 43 11.85 -0.93 -1.83
CA ARG A 43 13.22 -0.68 -1.32
C ARG A 43 14.34 -1.08 -2.30
N PRO A 44 14.38 -2.29 -2.88
CA PRO A 44 15.44 -2.65 -3.83
C PRO A 44 15.35 -1.84 -5.13
N ILE A 45 14.14 -1.46 -5.58
CA ILE A 45 13.93 -0.67 -6.81
C ILE A 45 14.48 0.74 -6.61
N VAL A 46 14.15 1.38 -5.48
CA VAL A 46 14.64 2.72 -5.13
C VAL A 46 16.17 2.75 -5.07
N ARG A 47 16.80 1.72 -4.47
CA ARG A 47 18.26 1.64 -4.39
C ARG A 47 18.96 1.55 -5.75
N GLN A 48 18.26 1.08 -6.78
CA GLN A 48 18.79 0.93 -8.13
C GLN A 48 18.44 2.10 -9.05
N HIS A 49 17.50 2.96 -8.65
CA HIS A 49 17.05 4.09 -9.45
C HIS A 49 17.83 5.36 -9.13
N ALA A 50 18.52 5.91 -10.14
CA ALA A 50 19.21 7.19 -10.05
C ALA A 50 18.96 8.00 -11.34
N PRO A 51 18.65 9.31 -11.22
CA PRO A 51 18.49 10.08 -9.99
C PRO A 51 17.18 9.73 -9.25
N TYR A 52 17.20 9.75 -7.92
CA TYR A 52 15.98 9.64 -7.11
C TYR A 52 15.12 10.90 -7.28
N SER A 53 13.80 10.73 -7.49
CA SER A 53 12.81 11.78 -7.29
C SER A 53 11.65 11.28 -6.42
N GLN A 54 11.07 12.19 -5.66
CA GLN A 54 9.93 11.91 -4.79
C GLN A 54 8.71 11.49 -5.63
N ASP A 55 8.40 12.23 -6.70
CA ASP A 55 7.26 11.96 -7.58
C ASP A 55 7.35 10.54 -8.18
N TRP A 56 8.54 10.13 -8.64
CA TRP A 56 8.75 8.78 -9.16
C TRP A 56 8.53 7.71 -8.09
N TYR A 57 8.99 7.94 -6.86
CA TYR A 57 8.76 7.01 -5.75
C TYR A 57 7.27 6.84 -5.46
N GLU A 58 6.52 7.95 -5.42
CA GLU A 58 5.08 7.93 -5.21
C GLU A 58 4.35 7.18 -6.32
N ASP A 59 4.74 7.40 -7.59
CA ASP A 59 4.20 6.67 -8.73
C ASP A 59 4.48 5.17 -8.63
N GLN A 60 5.72 4.77 -8.28
CA GLN A 60 6.04 3.35 -8.09
C GLN A 60 5.26 2.73 -6.93
N PHE A 61 5.11 3.47 -5.84
CA PHE A 61 4.40 3.01 -4.66
C PHE A 61 2.91 2.79 -4.96
N ILE A 62 2.27 3.73 -5.65
CA ILE A 62 0.88 3.61 -6.09
C ILE A 62 0.71 2.47 -7.10
N SER A 63 1.61 2.33 -8.08
CA SER A 63 1.53 1.21 -9.05
C SER A 63 1.64 -0.16 -8.37
N LEU A 64 2.41 -0.27 -7.28
CA LEU A 64 2.47 -1.50 -6.47
C LEU A 64 1.17 -1.76 -5.69
N ILE A 65 0.51 -0.71 -5.21
CA ILE A 65 -0.83 -0.80 -4.58
C ILE A 65 -1.85 -1.27 -5.59
N GLU A 66 -1.97 -0.60 -6.74
CA GLU A 66 -2.90 -0.93 -7.82
C GLU A 66 -2.75 -2.39 -8.26
N LYS A 67 -1.51 -2.86 -8.43
CA LYS A 67 -1.22 -4.27 -8.73
C LYS A 67 -1.68 -5.21 -7.61
N GLY A 68 -1.48 -4.82 -6.35
CA GLY A 68 -1.93 -5.59 -5.19
C GLY A 68 -3.45 -5.71 -5.13
N VAL A 69 -4.17 -4.64 -5.45
CA VAL A 69 -5.64 -4.62 -5.54
C VAL A 69 -6.13 -5.47 -6.70
N ALA A 70 -5.54 -5.30 -7.89
CA ALA A 70 -5.93 -6.02 -9.10
C ALA A 70 -5.67 -7.54 -9.00
N ALA A 71 -4.56 -7.97 -8.41
CA ALA A 71 -4.20 -9.38 -8.28
C ALA A 71 -5.13 -10.17 -7.35
N ARG A 72 -5.96 -9.50 -6.55
CA ARG A 72 -6.94 -10.11 -5.63
C ARG A 72 -8.38 -10.03 -6.14
N HIS A 73 -8.61 -9.51 -7.34
CA HIS A 73 -9.89 -9.73 -8.00
C HIS A 73 -10.03 -11.22 -8.38
N PRO A 74 -11.11 -11.90 -7.99
CA PRO A 74 -11.37 -13.29 -8.38
C PRO A 74 -11.57 -13.44 -9.89
#